data_AF-A0A948B2Z3-F1
#
_entry.id   AF-A0A948B2Z3-F1
#
_cell.length_a   1.000
_cell.length_b   1.000
_cell.length_c   1.000
_cell.angle_alpha   90.00
_cell.angle_beta   90.00
_cell.angle_gamma   90.00
#
_symmetry.space_group_name_H-M   'P 1'
#
loop_
_entity.id
_entity.type
_entity.pdbx_description
1 polymer ?
#
loop_
_entity_poly.entity_id
_entity_poly.type
_entity_poly.pdbx_seq_one_letter_code
_entity_poly.pdbx_strand_id
1 'polypeptide(L)'
;MKLNQLDQVVLNNASQALMKAAAACMDRATAWGRRKLVEYGELVKLAQIAPYRLRLADCHLDADPLMVLVAMNVPVPLELNVDGTLRQSDLAVLGIVYPEAVVKQPLPGTAFVEVTYPPDVFHPNIAKGPRQQLCLGATMPRGIPLREIIVLSYAALCGQSVTIDFHDPVGVLNLEACRFFEAHPQALPLTKEPFLCRGTSTHPEAQHA
;
A
#
# COMPACT_ATOMS: atom_id res chain seq x y z
N MET A 1 0.65 3.24 17.82
CA MET A 1 1.67 2.17 17.73
C MET A 1 2.63 2.52 16.60
N LYS A 2 3.92 2.23 16.73
CA LYS A 2 4.91 2.41 15.66
C LYS A 2 5.04 1.12 14.84
N LEU A 3 5.42 1.20 13.56
CA LEU A 3 5.59 0.02 12.69
C LEU A 3 6.65 -0.96 13.22
N ASN A 4 7.67 -0.45 13.89
CA ASN A 4 8.71 -1.27 14.51
C ASN A 4 8.25 -2.04 15.76
N GLN A 5 6.97 -1.96 16.15
CA GLN A 5 6.38 -2.70 17.26
C GLN A 5 5.45 -3.84 16.79
N LEU A 6 5.42 -4.14 15.49
CA LEU A 6 4.60 -5.23 14.94
C LEU A 6 4.99 -6.62 15.48
N ASP A 7 6.23 -6.80 15.91
CA ASP A 7 6.70 -8.00 16.62
C ASP A 7 5.97 -8.23 17.95
N GLN A 8 5.44 -7.18 18.58
CA GLN A 8 4.71 -7.23 19.86
C GLN A 8 3.21 -7.51 19.69
N VAL A 9 2.70 -7.53 18.46
CA VAL A 9 1.26 -7.73 18.19
C VAL A 9 0.89 -9.20 18.38
N VAL A 10 0.05 -9.45 19.38
CA VAL A 10 -0.57 -10.76 19.59
C VAL A 10 -1.70 -10.94 18.58
N LEU A 11 -1.62 -11.99 17.76
CA LEU A 11 -2.65 -12.30 16.78
C LEU A 11 -3.94 -12.77 17.48
N ASN A 12 -5.08 -12.24 17.03
CA ASN A 12 -6.39 -12.74 17.43
C ASN A 12 -6.67 -14.11 16.78
N ASN A 13 -7.75 -14.78 17.19
CA ASN A 13 -8.07 -16.13 16.71
C ASN A 13 -8.22 -16.22 15.18
N ALA A 14 -8.84 -15.22 14.55
CA ALA A 14 -9.00 -15.18 13.10
C ALA A 14 -7.65 -15.08 12.39
N SER A 15 -6.78 -14.16 12.83
CA SER A 15 -5.43 -13.98 12.32
C SER A 15 -4.54 -15.20 12.56
N GLN A 16 -4.67 -15.88 13.71
CA GLN A 16 -3.97 -17.13 13.98
C GLN A 16 -4.41 -18.24 13.03
N ALA A 17 -5.71 -18.34 12.73
CA ALA A 17 -6.23 -19.31 11.77
C ALA A 17 -5.67 -19.07 10.36
N LEU A 18 -5.61 -17.80 9.93
CA LEU A 18 -4.97 -17.42 8.66
C LEU A 18 -3.50 -17.83 8.63
N MET A 19 -2.75 -17.55 9.70
CA MET A 19 -1.33 -17.95 9.79
C MET A 19 -1.14 -19.46 9.78
N LYS A 20 -2.03 -20.22 10.42
CA LYS A 20 -2.00 -21.68 10.41
C LYS A 20 -2.30 -22.26 9.02
N ALA A 21 -3.24 -21.66 8.29
CA ALA A 21 -3.53 -22.06 6.90
C ALA A 21 -2.34 -21.75 5.97
N ALA A 22 -1.82 -20.52 6.03
CA ALA A 22 -0.62 -20.11 5.28
C ALA A 22 0.58 -21.02 5.57
N ALA A 23 0.77 -21.36 6.84
CA ALA A 23 1.82 -22.25 7.30
C ALA A 23 1.79 -23.64 6.66
N ALA A 24 0.61 -24.15 6.35
CA ALA A 24 0.39 -25.48 5.79
C ALA A 24 0.61 -25.53 4.27
N CYS A 25 0.40 -24.42 3.56
CA CYS A 25 0.54 -24.35 2.11
C CYS A 25 1.97 -24.03 1.63
N MET A 26 2.88 -23.66 2.54
CA MET A 26 4.19 -23.13 2.18
C MET A 26 5.32 -24.14 2.28
N ASP A 27 6.15 -24.19 1.24
CA ASP A 27 7.45 -24.86 1.30
C ASP A 27 8.41 -24.08 2.20
N ARG A 28 8.64 -24.59 3.41
CA ARG A 28 9.54 -23.99 4.40
C ARG A 28 11.00 -24.43 4.23
N ALA A 29 11.29 -25.36 3.32
CA ALA A 29 12.65 -25.82 3.09
C ALA A 29 13.48 -24.75 2.38
N THR A 30 12.87 -23.96 1.50
CA THR A 30 13.53 -22.86 0.79
C THR A 30 13.60 -21.57 1.62
N ALA A 31 14.66 -20.78 1.39
CA ALA A 31 14.78 -19.46 2.01
C ALA A 31 13.65 -18.52 1.56
N TRP A 32 13.23 -18.63 0.29
CA TRP A 32 12.14 -17.83 -0.26
C TRP A 32 10.80 -18.17 0.38
N GLY A 33 10.45 -19.44 0.53
CA GLY A 33 9.19 -19.82 1.17
C GLY A 33 9.13 -19.41 2.64
N ARG A 34 10.26 -19.48 3.38
CA ARG A 34 10.34 -18.89 4.73
C ARG A 34 10.13 -17.38 4.72
N ARG A 35 10.72 -16.66 3.77
CA ARG A 35 10.54 -15.21 3.65
C ARG A 35 9.08 -14.84 3.34
N LYS A 36 8.44 -15.50 2.38
CA LYS A 36 7.01 -15.28 2.04
C LYS A 36 6.11 -15.43 3.27
N LEU A 37 6.34 -16.45 4.10
CA LEU A 37 5.56 -16.66 5.32
C LEU A 37 5.78 -15.55 6.37
N VAL A 38 7.02 -15.06 6.52
CA VAL A 38 7.32 -13.92 7.41
C VAL A 38 6.60 -12.67 6.93
N GLU A 39 6.67 -12.36 5.63
CA GLU A 39 6.01 -11.19 5.06
C GLU A 39 4.48 -11.26 5.22
N TYR A 40 3.89 -12.42 4.98
CA TYR A 40 2.47 -12.63 5.20
C TYR A 40 2.07 -12.41 6.66
N GLY A 41 2.87 -12.93 7.62
CA GLY A 41 2.63 -12.71 9.03
C GLY A 41 2.66 -11.24 9.43
N GLU A 42 3.58 -10.48 8.87
CA GLU A 42 3.66 -9.02 9.08
C GLU A 42 2.46 -8.28 8.47
N LEU A 43 1.96 -8.71 7.31
CA LEU A 43 0.74 -8.16 6.71
C LEU A 43 -0.51 -8.47 7.51
N VAL A 44 -0.66 -9.70 8.01
CA VAL A 44 -1.79 -10.10 8.87
C VAL A 44 -1.81 -9.26 10.15
N LYS A 45 -0.65 -9.08 10.80
CA LYS A 45 -0.52 -8.20 11.96
C LYS A 45 -0.88 -6.76 11.62
N LEU A 46 -0.39 -6.23 10.49
CA LEU A 46 -0.66 -4.87 10.04
C LEU A 46 -2.16 -4.64 9.79
N ALA A 47 -2.84 -5.57 9.12
CA ALA A 47 -4.28 -5.50 8.90
C ALA A 47 -5.07 -5.58 10.23
N GLN A 48 -4.62 -6.39 11.19
CA GLN A 48 -5.26 -6.49 12.50
C GLN A 48 -5.19 -5.18 13.30
N ILE A 49 -4.07 -4.47 13.24
CA ILE A 49 -3.86 -3.24 14.02
C ILE A 49 -4.39 -1.99 13.32
N ALA A 50 -4.66 -2.08 12.02
CA ALA A 50 -5.19 -0.99 11.19
C ALA A 50 -6.49 -1.42 10.47
N PRO A 51 -7.49 -1.99 11.17
CA PRO A 51 -8.63 -2.66 10.54
C PRO A 51 -9.57 -1.69 9.82
N TYR A 52 -9.56 -0.42 10.22
CA TYR A 52 -10.30 0.67 9.56
C TYR A 52 -9.56 1.20 8.33
N ARG A 53 -8.29 0.84 8.13
CA ARG A 53 -7.42 1.36 7.08
C ARG A 53 -7.07 0.32 6.04
N LEU A 54 -6.77 -0.90 6.45
CA LEU A 54 -6.20 -1.95 5.61
C LEU A 54 -6.97 -3.25 5.80
N ARG A 55 -7.36 -3.86 4.69
CA ARG A 55 -7.90 -5.21 4.63
C ARG A 55 -7.07 -6.04 3.66
N LEU A 56 -6.63 -7.20 4.12
CA LEU A 56 -6.00 -8.21 3.27
C LEU A 56 -7.11 -8.96 2.53
N ALA A 57 -7.23 -8.75 1.23
CA ALA A 57 -8.30 -9.33 0.42
C ALA A 57 -7.91 -10.73 -0.08
N ASP A 58 -6.69 -10.86 -0.61
CA ASP A 58 -6.17 -12.13 -1.11
C ASP A 58 -4.63 -12.16 -1.03
N CYS A 59 -4.05 -13.36 -0.99
CA CYS A 59 -2.61 -13.57 -1.01
C CYS A 59 -2.27 -14.95 -1.58
N HIS A 60 -1.58 -14.96 -2.72
CA HIS A 60 -1.16 -16.19 -3.41
C HIS A 60 0.24 -16.55 -2.95
N LEU A 61 0.30 -17.26 -1.82
CA LEU A 61 1.55 -17.59 -1.15
C LEU A 61 2.39 -18.61 -1.92
N ASP A 62 1.77 -19.47 -2.72
CA ASP A 62 2.39 -20.45 -3.60
C ASP A 62 2.94 -19.85 -4.89
N ALA A 63 2.43 -18.69 -5.30
CA ALA A 63 2.90 -17.98 -6.48
C ALA A 63 4.37 -17.55 -6.39
N ASP A 64 5.01 -17.44 -7.55
CA ASP A 64 6.31 -16.83 -7.73
C ASP A 64 6.27 -15.91 -8.97
N PRO A 65 6.24 -14.58 -8.79
CA PRO A 65 6.42 -13.83 -7.54
C PRO A 65 5.24 -13.96 -6.54
N LEU A 66 5.48 -13.61 -5.27
CA LEU A 66 4.40 -13.50 -4.28
C LEU A 66 3.42 -12.40 -4.73
N MET A 67 2.13 -12.71 -4.77
CA MET A 67 1.08 -11.76 -5.15
C MET A 67 0.14 -11.52 -3.97
N VAL A 68 -0.15 -10.24 -3.69
CA VAL A 68 -1.03 -9.83 -2.60
C VAL A 68 -2.04 -8.82 -3.13
N LEU A 69 -3.30 -8.99 -2.76
CA LEU A 69 -4.35 -8.00 -3.01
C LEU A 69 -4.79 -7.40 -1.68
N VAL A 70 -4.71 -6.08 -1.56
CA VAL A 70 -5.16 -5.36 -0.37
C VAL A 70 -6.17 -4.27 -0.73
N ALA A 71 -7.16 -4.07 0.13
CA ALA A 71 -8.05 -2.92 0.09
C ALA A 71 -7.61 -1.92 1.16
N MET A 72 -7.45 -0.66 0.78
CA MET A 72 -6.94 0.41 1.63
C MET A 72 -7.91 1.59 1.61
N ASN A 73 -8.45 1.95 2.77
CA ASN A 73 -9.25 3.17 2.90
C ASN A 73 -8.30 4.36 2.85
N VAL A 74 -8.24 5.08 1.74
CA VAL A 74 -7.27 6.15 1.51
C VAL A 74 -7.85 7.10 0.46
N PRO A 75 -7.78 8.42 0.65
CA PRO A 75 -8.18 9.34 -0.41
C PRO A 75 -7.23 9.20 -1.60
N VAL A 76 -7.79 8.96 -2.78
CA VAL A 76 -7.08 8.82 -4.05
C VAL A 76 -7.60 9.91 -5.01
N PRO A 77 -6.72 10.71 -5.63
CA PRO A 77 -7.15 11.71 -6.59
C PRO A 77 -7.52 11.04 -7.91
N LEU A 78 -8.65 11.42 -8.49
CA LEU A 78 -9.13 10.95 -9.79
C LEU A 78 -9.08 12.08 -10.81
N GLU A 79 -9.30 11.75 -12.08
CA GLU A 79 -9.35 12.75 -13.15
C GLU A 79 -10.31 13.91 -12.81
N LEU A 80 -9.93 15.10 -13.30
CA LEU A 80 -10.66 16.32 -13.06
C LEU A 80 -12.08 16.24 -13.66
N ASN A 81 -13.05 16.85 -12.98
CA ASN A 81 -14.35 17.13 -13.57
C ASN A 81 -14.21 18.13 -14.74
N VAL A 82 -15.28 18.27 -15.54
CA VAL A 82 -15.35 19.24 -16.65
C VAL A 82 -15.12 20.68 -16.18
N ASP A 83 -15.47 20.99 -14.93
CA ASP A 83 -15.25 22.31 -14.30
C ASP A 83 -13.84 22.49 -13.73
N GLY A 84 -12.95 21.51 -13.90
CA GLY A 84 -11.58 21.52 -13.40
C GLY A 84 -11.43 21.12 -11.93
N THR A 85 -12.51 20.72 -11.24
CA THR A 85 -12.43 20.28 -9.84
C THR A 85 -11.86 18.86 -9.71
N LEU A 86 -10.98 18.66 -8.74
CA LEU A 86 -10.36 17.35 -8.48
C LEU A 86 -11.36 16.39 -7.86
N ARG A 87 -11.60 15.25 -8.51
CA ARG A 87 -12.41 14.17 -7.95
C ARG A 87 -11.58 13.31 -6.99
N GLN A 88 -12.26 12.65 -6.05
CA GLN A 88 -11.61 11.78 -5.07
C GLN A 88 -12.39 10.48 -4.86
N SER A 89 -11.67 9.40 -4.55
CA SER A 89 -12.20 8.14 -4.01
C SER A 89 -11.63 7.92 -2.61
N ASP A 90 -12.40 7.35 -1.68
CA ASP A 90 -11.95 7.05 -0.31
C ASP A 90 -11.36 5.63 -0.15
N LEU A 91 -11.28 4.88 -1.25
CA LEU A 91 -10.80 3.51 -1.29
C LEU A 91 -9.83 3.32 -2.46
N ALA A 92 -8.73 2.62 -2.19
CA ALA A 92 -7.83 2.04 -3.18
C ALA A 92 -7.78 0.52 -3.02
N VAL A 93 -7.76 -0.23 -4.12
CA VAL A 93 -7.40 -1.66 -4.13
C VAL A 93 -6.06 -1.81 -4.82
N LEU A 94 -5.08 -2.35 -4.11
CA LEU A 94 -3.70 -2.46 -4.57
C LEU A 94 -3.37 -3.92 -4.85
N GLY A 95 -2.94 -4.19 -6.09
CA GLY A 95 -2.23 -5.41 -6.44
C GLY A 95 -0.75 -5.23 -6.16
N ILE A 96 -0.16 -6.13 -5.37
CA ILE A 96 1.24 -6.07 -4.97
C ILE A 96 1.94 -7.31 -5.47
N VAL A 97 3.04 -7.10 -6.19
CA VAL A 97 3.96 -8.13 -6.66
C VAL A 97 5.25 -8.03 -5.86
N TYR A 98 5.65 -9.12 -5.21
CA TYR A 98 6.86 -9.18 -4.39
C TYR A 98 7.77 -10.30 -4.90
N PRO A 99 8.68 -9.98 -5.85
CA PRO A 99 9.53 -10.98 -6.48
C PRO A 99 10.70 -11.38 -5.58
N GLU A 100 11.17 -12.63 -5.69
CA GLU A 100 12.34 -13.10 -4.95
C GLU A 100 13.57 -12.20 -5.19
N ALA A 101 13.70 -11.61 -6.39
CA ALA A 101 14.79 -10.70 -6.75
C ALA A 101 14.99 -9.56 -5.72
N VAL A 102 13.94 -9.10 -5.04
CA VAL A 102 14.04 -8.04 -4.02
C VAL A 102 14.95 -8.43 -2.85
N VAL A 103 15.07 -9.72 -2.53
CA VAL A 103 15.96 -10.17 -1.43
C VAL A 103 17.42 -10.15 -1.86
N LYS A 104 17.68 -10.18 -3.17
CA LYS A 104 19.02 -10.27 -3.77
C LYS A 104 19.56 -8.89 -4.12
N GLN A 105 18.70 -7.98 -4.61
CA GLN A 105 19.10 -6.66 -5.08
C GLN A 105 18.02 -5.59 -4.86
N PRO A 106 18.39 -4.29 -4.85
CA PRO A 106 17.43 -3.20 -5.00
C PRO A 106 16.66 -3.30 -6.31
N LEU A 107 15.41 -2.83 -6.33
CA LEU A 107 14.54 -2.84 -7.51
C LEU A 107 13.93 -1.46 -7.77
N PRO A 108 13.50 -1.12 -9.00
CA PRO A 108 12.77 0.12 -9.27
C PRO A 108 11.49 0.25 -8.42
N GLY A 109 11.12 1.46 -8.02
CA GLY A 109 9.91 1.68 -7.21
C GLY A 109 8.59 1.36 -7.90
N THR A 110 8.61 1.21 -9.23
CA THR A 110 7.46 0.78 -10.05
C THR A 110 7.26 -0.74 -10.09
N ALA A 111 8.20 -1.52 -9.53
CA ALA A 111 8.20 -2.98 -9.66
C ALA A 111 7.16 -3.69 -8.75
N PHE A 112 6.52 -2.97 -7.82
CA PHE A 112 5.82 -3.59 -6.70
C PHE A 112 4.31 -3.40 -6.72
N VAL A 113 3.81 -2.21 -7.04
CA VAL A 113 2.42 -1.84 -6.72
C VAL A 113 1.68 -1.35 -7.95
N GLU A 114 0.47 -1.87 -8.13
CA GLU A 114 -0.49 -1.43 -9.14
C GLU A 114 -1.82 -1.07 -8.46
N VAL A 115 -2.37 0.10 -8.77
CA VAL A 115 -3.71 0.49 -8.32
C VAL A 115 -4.75 -0.16 -9.23
N THR A 116 -5.42 -1.19 -8.73
CA THR A 116 -6.44 -1.95 -9.48
C THR A 116 -7.83 -1.32 -9.37
N TYR A 117 -8.05 -0.49 -8.35
CA TYR A 117 -9.24 0.34 -8.18
C TYR A 117 -8.89 1.56 -7.32
N PRO A 118 -9.46 2.75 -7.57
CA PRO A 118 -10.36 3.07 -8.68
C PRO A 118 -9.60 3.15 -10.02
N PRO A 119 -10.30 3.11 -11.18
CA PRO A 119 -9.69 3.49 -12.44
C PRO A 119 -9.41 5.00 -12.48
N ASP A 120 -8.61 5.42 -13.46
CA ASP A 120 -8.37 6.82 -13.82
C ASP A 120 -7.82 7.67 -12.66
N VAL A 121 -6.84 7.10 -11.94
CA VAL A 121 -6.13 7.78 -10.86
C VAL A 121 -5.26 8.90 -11.41
N PHE A 122 -5.52 10.11 -10.94
CA PHE A 122 -4.85 11.33 -11.38
C PHE A 122 -3.78 11.73 -10.36
N HIS A 123 -2.66 11.00 -10.36
CA HIS A 123 -1.59 11.18 -9.40
C HIS A 123 -0.20 11.23 -10.09
N PRO A 124 0.73 12.14 -9.69
CA PRO A 124 2.02 12.29 -10.37
C PRO A 124 2.86 11.00 -10.44
N ASN A 125 2.83 10.19 -9.37
CA ASN A 125 3.58 8.94 -9.29
C ASN A 125 2.83 7.70 -9.81
N ILE A 126 1.70 7.86 -10.51
CA ILE A 126 0.93 6.73 -11.05
C ILE A 126 0.91 6.78 -12.57
N ALA A 127 1.24 5.68 -13.23
CA ALA A 127 1.20 5.60 -14.69
C ALA A 127 -0.22 5.76 -15.23
N LYS A 128 -0.36 6.51 -16.33
CA LYS A 128 -1.62 6.59 -17.08
C LYS A 128 -1.89 5.31 -17.86
N GLY A 129 -3.17 4.97 -17.99
CA GLY A 129 -3.64 3.88 -18.84
C GLY A 129 -4.14 2.68 -18.03
N PRO A 130 -4.31 1.50 -18.68
CA PRO A 130 -4.98 0.35 -18.07
C PRO A 130 -4.19 -0.28 -16.92
N ARG A 131 -2.90 0.02 -16.80
CA ARG A 131 -2.04 -0.43 -15.70
C ARG A 131 -1.57 0.78 -14.91
N GLN A 132 -2.17 1.00 -13.76
CA GLN A 132 -1.89 2.16 -12.91
C GLN A 132 -0.76 1.84 -11.93
N GLN A 133 0.44 1.62 -12.45
CA GLN A 133 1.62 1.34 -11.65
C GLN A 133 1.97 2.53 -10.76
N LEU A 134 2.16 2.29 -9.47
CA LEU A 134 2.56 3.30 -8.49
C LEU A 134 4.09 3.27 -8.34
N CYS A 135 4.75 4.40 -8.58
CA CYS A 135 6.17 4.59 -8.30
C CYS A 135 6.37 4.98 -6.84
N LEU A 136 7.09 4.13 -6.09
CA LEU A 136 7.47 4.40 -4.70
C LEU A 136 8.86 5.05 -4.56
N GLY A 137 9.44 5.53 -5.67
CA GLY A 137 10.75 6.16 -5.74
C GLY A 137 11.65 5.54 -6.82
N ALA A 138 12.80 6.16 -7.07
CA ALA A 138 13.72 5.72 -8.12
C ALA A 138 14.23 4.27 -7.91
N THR A 139 14.49 3.90 -6.65
CA THR A 139 14.94 2.56 -6.27
C THR A 139 14.47 2.24 -4.87
N MET A 140 13.99 1.02 -4.67
CA MET A 140 13.59 0.47 -3.38
C MET A 140 14.72 -0.37 -2.80
N PRO A 141 14.96 -0.30 -1.48
CA PRO A 141 16.01 -1.07 -0.83
C PRO A 141 15.87 -2.57 -1.03
N ARG A 142 17.00 -3.27 -1.15
CA ARG A 142 17.06 -4.73 -1.07
C ARG A 142 16.40 -5.22 0.21
N GLY A 143 15.49 -6.18 0.09
CA GLY A 143 14.82 -6.83 1.20
C GLY A 143 13.81 -5.94 1.93
N ILE A 144 13.34 -4.86 1.29
CA ILE A 144 12.29 -4.01 1.84
C ILE A 144 11.08 -4.85 2.27
N PRO A 145 10.61 -4.75 3.53
CA PRO A 145 9.44 -5.50 3.99
C PRO A 145 8.14 -5.10 3.27
N LEU A 146 7.22 -6.04 3.06
CA LEU A 146 5.91 -5.74 2.46
C LEU A 146 5.12 -4.70 3.25
N ARG A 147 5.19 -4.75 4.58
CA ARG A 147 4.57 -3.73 5.44
C ARG A 147 5.05 -2.30 5.14
N GLU A 148 6.31 -2.13 4.75
CA GLU A 148 6.86 -0.82 4.39
C GLU A 148 6.35 -0.40 3.01
N ILE A 149 6.27 -1.33 2.05
CA ILE A 149 5.65 -1.07 0.74
C ILE A 149 4.20 -0.59 0.91
N ILE A 150 3.42 -1.21 1.80
CA ILE A 150 2.05 -0.81 2.11
C ILE A 150 2.00 0.63 2.64
N VAL A 151 2.85 0.96 3.62
CA VAL A 151 2.84 2.27 4.27
C VAL A 151 3.34 3.36 3.31
N LEU A 152 4.37 3.07 2.52
CA LEU A 152 4.84 3.96 1.46
C LEU A 152 3.76 4.18 0.40
N SER A 153 3.01 3.14 0.04
CA SER A 153 1.89 3.26 -0.90
C SER A 153 0.80 4.18 -0.36
N TYR A 154 0.44 4.06 0.92
CA TYR A 154 -0.49 4.99 1.57
C TYR A 154 0.01 6.43 1.52
N ALA A 155 1.26 6.66 1.93
CA ALA A 155 1.86 7.99 1.97
C ALA A 155 1.95 8.62 0.57
N ALA A 156 2.29 7.81 -0.44
CA ALA A 156 2.32 8.23 -1.83
C ALA A 156 0.92 8.60 -2.32
N LEU A 157 -0.08 7.74 -2.15
CA LEU A 157 -1.47 8.00 -2.62
C LEU A 157 -2.08 9.26 -2.00
N CYS A 158 -1.76 9.56 -0.74
CA CYS A 158 -2.23 10.77 -0.06
C CYS A 158 -1.44 12.04 -0.42
N GLY A 159 -0.34 11.93 -1.16
CA GLY A 159 0.59 13.04 -1.38
C GLY A 159 1.35 13.48 -0.12
N GLN A 160 1.46 12.63 0.91
CA GLN A 160 2.16 12.97 2.16
C GLN A 160 3.69 12.92 2.01
N SER A 161 4.20 12.12 1.07
CA SER A 161 5.63 11.92 0.83
C SER A 161 6.05 12.28 -0.59
N VAL A 162 5.21 13.00 -1.33
CA VAL A 162 5.47 13.36 -2.73
C VAL A 162 6.29 14.63 -2.77
N THR A 163 7.56 14.51 -3.15
CA THR A 163 8.35 15.64 -3.64
C THR A 163 8.07 15.77 -5.14
N ILE A 164 7.39 16.83 -5.55
CA ILE A 164 7.15 17.12 -6.96
C ILE A 164 8.43 17.76 -7.51
N ASP A 165 9.20 17.02 -8.30
CA ASP A 165 10.36 17.53 -9.05
C ASP A 165 10.21 17.16 -10.53
N PHE A 166 10.03 18.17 -11.39
CA PHE A 166 9.91 18.00 -12.85
C PHE A 166 11.20 17.54 -13.52
N HIS A 167 12.33 17.71 -12.83
CA HIS A 167 13.63 17.29 -13.30
C HIS A 167 14.02 15.90 -12.80
N ASP A 168 13.17 15.26 -11.99
CA ASP A 168 13.32 13.84 -11.64
C ASP A 168 12.59 12.96 -12.67
N PRO A 169 13.30 12.43 -13.69
CA PRO A 169 12.69 11.58 -14.71
C PRO A 169 12.21 10.23 -14.17
N VAL A 170 12.56 9.87 -12.93
CA VAL A 170 12.27 8.54 -12.37
C VAL A 170 11.01 8.55 -11.50
N GLY A 171 10.64 9.71 -10.94
CA GLY A 171 9.49 9.86 -10.05
C GLY A 171 8.16 10.14 -10.74
N VAL A 172 8.16 10.84 -11.88
CA VAL A 172 6.93 11.35 -12.54
C VAL A 172 6.44 10.39 -13.61
N LEU A 173 5.33 9.71 -13.34
CA LEU A 173 4.66 8.80 -14.30
C LEU A 173 3.46 9.45 -15.00
N ASN A 174 2.92 10.53 -14.43
CA ASN A 174 1.82 11.29 -15.00
C ASN A 174 2.15 12.79 -14.97
N LEU A 175 2.64 13.28 -16.11
CA LEU A 175 3.07 14.66 -16.28
C LEU A 175 1.92 15.67 -16.12
N GLU A 176 0.70 15.29 -16.48
CA GLU A 176 -0.47 16.17 -16.36
C GLU A 176 -0.86 16.37 -14.90
N ALA A 177 -0.94 15.29 -14.12
CA ALA A 177 -1.17 15.39 -12.68
C ALA A 177 -0.06 16.19 -11.99
N CYS A 178 1.19 15.98 -12.41
CA CYS A 178 2.34 16.73 -11.92
C CYS A 178 2.16 18.25 -12.10
N ARG A 179 1.85 18.70 -13.33
CA ARG A 179 1.56 20.10 -13.64
C ARG A 179 0.37 20.65 -12.86
N PHE A 180 -0.68 19.85 -12.69
CA PHE A 180 -1.85 20.27 -11.94
C PHE A 180 -1.51 20.53 -10.47
N PHE A 181 -0.84 19.61 -9.79
CA PHE A 181 -0.50 19.75 -8.36
C PHE A 181 0.59 20.78 -8.11
N GLU A 182 1.48 21.04 -9.07
CA GLU A 182 2.39 22.19 -9.01
C GLU A 182 1.64 23.53 -9.03
N ALA A 183 0.64 23.65 -9.91
CA ALA A 183 -0.21 24.84 -9.99
C ALA A 183 -1.19 24.96 -8.80
N HIS A 184 -1.48 23.86 -8.12
CA HIS A 184 -2.44 23.78 -7.01
C HIS A 184 -1.83 23.07 -5.79
N PRO A 185 -0.75 23.59 -5.19
CA PRO A 185 -0.04 22.91 -4.11
C PRO A 185 -0.92 22.67 -2.88
N GLN A 186 -1.95 23.52 -2.67
CA GLN A 186 -2.94 23.36 -1.60
C GLN A 186 -3.83 22.12 -1.75
N ALA A 187 -3.88 21.49 -2.92
CA ALA A 187 -4.64 20.28 -3.15
C ALA A 187 -3.96 19.04 -2.53
N LEU A 188 -2.71 19.15 -2.06
CA LEU A 188 -1.99 18.10 -1.34
C LEU A 188 -1.53 18.58 0.06
N PRO A 189 -1.37 17.66 1.03
CA PRO A 189 -1.77 16.26 0.95
C PRO A 189 -3.30 16.11 1.02
N LEU A 190 -3.84 15.05 0.42
CA LEU A 190 -5.29 14.76 0.44
C LEU A 190 -5.80 14.46 1.86
N THR A 191 -4.91 13.96 2.72
CA THR A 191 -5.16 13.82 4.15
C THR A 191 -3.85 13.94 4.91
N LYS A 192 -3.93 14.39 6.16
CA LYS A 192 -2.82 14.41 7.12
C LYS A 192 -2.89 13.26 8.13
N GLU A 193 -3.90 12.40 7.99
CA GLU A 193 -4.09 11.28 8.90
C GLU A 193 -2.94 10.27 8.76
N PRO A 194 -2.31 9.84 9.86
CA PRO A 194 -1.28 8.80 9.80
C PRO A 194 -1.89 7.44 9.45
N PHE A 195 -1.10 6.56 8.83
CA PHE A 195 -1.54 5.20 8.50
C PHE A 195 -2.06 4.43 9.72
N LEU A 196 -1.31 4.49 10.83
CA LEU A 196 -1.73 3.93 12.12
C LEU A 196 -2.28 5.05 13.01
N CYS A 197 -3.57 5.00 13.31
CA CYS A 197 -4.19 5.88 14.30
C CYS A 197 -3.54 5.61 15.67
N ARG A 198 -3.30 6.68 16.43
CA ARG A 198 -3.06 6.56 17.86
C ARG A 198 -4.39 6.17 18.47
N GLY A 199 -4.49 4.95 19.01
CA GLY A 199 -5.75 4.36 19.44
C GLY A 199 -6.59 5.32 20.28
N THR A 200 -7.68 5.81 19.71
CA THR A 200 -8.87 6.10 20.50
C THR A 200 -9.61 4.78 20.63
N SER A 201 -9.30 4.08 21.72
CA SER A 201 -10.13 3.01 22.24
C SER A 201 -11.48 3.59 22.65
N THR A 202 -12.37 3.85 21.70
CA THR A 202 -13.79 3.99 21.95
C THR A 202 -14.52 3.34 20.80
N HIS A 203 -14.72 2.02 20.91
CA HIS A 203 -15.99 1.48 20.46
C HIS A 203 -17.06 2.15 21.33
N PRO A 204 -17.98 2.95 20.79
CA PRO A 204 -19.27 3.08 21.45
C PRO A 204 -19.90 1.69 21.34
N GLU A 205 -20.01 0.99 22.46
CA GLU A 205 -20.98 -0.09 22.57
C GLU A 205 -22.32 0.49 22.10
N ALA A 206 -22.84 -0.07 21.01
CA ALA A 206 -24.22 0.15 20.62
C ALA A 206 -25.09 -0.39 21.76
N GLN A 207 -25.48 0.49 22.67
CA GLN A 207 -26.60 0.27 23.58
C GLN A 207 -27.85 0.21 22.71
N HIS A 208 -28.19 -1.00 22.26
CA HIS A 208 -29.52 -1.28 21.77
C HIS A 208 -30.46 -1.35 22.97
N ALA A 209 -31.47 -0.46 22.89
CA ALA A 209 -32.71 -0.50 23.65
C ALA A 209 -33.48 -1.80 23.44
#